data_AF-A0A2S6TER2-F1
#
_entry.id   AF-A0A2S6TER2-F1
#
_cell.length_a   1.000
_cell.length_b   1.000
_cell.length_c   1.000
_cell.angle_alpha   90.00
_cell.angle_beta   90.00
_cell.angle_gamma   90.00
#
_symmetry.space_group_name_H-M   'P 1'
#
loop_
_entity.id
_entity.type
_entity.pdbx_description
1 polymer ?
#
loop_
_entity_poly.entity_id
_entity_poly.type
_entity_poly.pdbx_seq_one_letter_code
_entity_poly.pdbx_strand_id
1 'polypeptide(L)'
;MVRPPFDNFTKPDAAPTVISSSRRLLSRLRGTMAGDGEPQERLDSIVSIIAADLVAEVCSVYVLRAGDILELFAATGLSPKAIHLTRLAIGEGLIGAIASQAKPMALQDAQNNPAFVYRPETGEKIFHSLVGVPILRGGRVTGVLAVQNRTRRHYTDEEVETLETIAMVIAELIAGENLIGIDEHKEGGGHALLPVTLDGVRLSGGIAVGKAIQHEQRAQVLTLVAEDTEEEKNRLNLAVGEMHKSIDEMLEAKEMVLAGEHREVLKTYRLFAEDAGWLARIKEAINTGLTAEAGVEKVRNDTQARFGKQTNPYFRERLHDFNDLANRFLQHLLGKNGVINKEDLPEKFILFARNMGPAELLDYDRFQLSGLVLEGG
;
A
#
# COMPACT_ATOMS: atom_id res chain seq x y z
N MET A 1 -7.20 65.12 -32.02
CA MET A 1 -7.79 64.06 -31.17
C MET A 1 -7.16 62.74 -31.60
N VAL A 2 -6.02 62.40 -30.98
CA VAL A 2 -5.13 61.31 -31.41
C VAL A 2 -5.25 60.18 -30.38
N ARG A 3 -5.65 58.98 -30.81
CA ARG A 3 -5.66 57.76 -29.99
C ARG A 3 -4.22 57.34 -29.66
N PRO A 4 -3.88 56.97 -28.42
CA PRO A 4 -2.59 56.30 -28.15
C PRO A 4 -2.69 54.80 -28.43
N PRO A 5 -1.56 54.12 -28.71
CA PRO A 5 -1.53 52.68 -28.96
C PRO A 5 -1.49 51.89 -27.65
N PHE A 6 -2.21 50.77 -27.64
CA PHE A 6 -1.98 49.66 -26.73
C PHE A 6 -0.72 48.92 -27.19
N ASP A 7 0.22 48.62 -26.28
CA ASP A 7 0.78 47.27 -26.11
C ASP A 7 1.92 47.19 -25.09
N ASN A 8 2.02 45.98 -24.52
CA ASN A 8 3.11 45.38 -23.75
C ASN A 8 3.22 45.71 -22.25
N PHE A 9 2.27 45.17 -21.49
CA PHE A 9 2.62 44.54 -20.21
C PHE A 9 3.15 43.14 -20.48
N THR A 10 4.47 42.98 -20.38
CA THR A 10 5.12 41.69 -20.19
C THR A 10 4.52 41.04 -18.93
N LYS A 11 3.80 39.94 -19.14
CA LYS A 11 3.38 39.02 -18.08
C LYS A 11 4.64 38.52 -17.37
N PRO A 12 4.73 38.56 -16.03
CA PRO A 12 5.83 37.89 -15.35
C PRO A 12 5.74 36.39 -15.62
N ASP A 13 6.87 35.78 -15.98
CA ASP A 13 7.00 34.34 -16.18
C ASP A 13 6.39 33.59 -14.99
N ALA A 14 5.43 32.72 -15.30
CA ALA A 14 4.87 31.81 -14.32
C ALA A 14 5.97 30.86 -13.84
N ALA A 15 6.17 30.79 -12.51
CA ALA A 15 7.05 29.82 -11.89
C ALA A 15 6.72 28.40 -12.38
N PRO A 16 7.72 27.54 -12.64
CA PRO A 16 7.48 26.17 -13.07
C PRO A 16 6.66 25.44 -11.99
N THR A 17 5.51 24.92 -12.39
CA THR A 17 4.55 24.23 -11.52
C THR A 17 5.15 22.95 -10.94
N VAL A 18 5.20 22.87 -9.61
CA VAL A 18 5.79 21.79 -8.77
C VAL A 18 5.16 20.41 -9.03
N ILE A 19 3.93 20.36 -9.56
CA ILE A 19 3.26 19.11 -10.03
C ILE A 19 4.14 18.31 -11.01
N SER A 20 5.07 18.97 -11.72
CA SER A 20 6.00 18.33 -12.65
C SER A 20 7.21 17.66 -11.99
N SER A 21 7.61 18.03 -10.77
CA SER A 21 8.79 17.45 -10.10
C SER A 21 8.48 16.10 -9.46
N SER A 22 7.37 15.94 -8.74
CA SER A 22 7.00 14.67 -8.12
C SER A 22 6.79 13.55 -9.15
N ARG A 23 6.20 13.84 -10.32
CA ARG A 23 6.08 12.87 -11.42
C ARG A 23 7.43 12.48 -12.02
N ARG A 24 8.34 13.44 -12.18
CA ARG A 24 9.72 13.16 -12.65
C ARG A 24 10.47 12.30 -11.66
N LEU A 25 10.34 12.58 -10.36
CA LEU A 25 10.91 11.77 -9.29
C LEU A 25 10.39 10.34 -9.34
N LEU A 26 9.07 10.15 -9.33
CA LEU A 26 8.43 8.83 -9.42
C LEU A 26 8.83 8.07 -10.69
N SER A 27 8.91 8.74 -11.84
CA SER A 27 9.37 8.13 -13.10
C SER A 27 10.84 7.68 -13.06
N ARG A 28 11.72 8.48 -12.42
CA ARG A 28 13.12 8.10 -12.20
C ARG A 28 13.26 6.93 -11.22
N LEU A 29 12.43 6.91 -10.18
CA LEU A 29 12.37 5.81 -9.22
C LEU A 29 11.91 4.53 -9.92
N ARG A 30 10.88 4.59 -10.78
CA ARG A 30 10.44 3.46 -11.62
C ARG A 30 11.58 2.88 -12.46
N GLY A 31 12.34 3.73 -13.15
CA GLY A 31 13.49 3.28 -13.95
C GLY A 31 14.57 2.59 -13.12
N THR A 32 14.77 3.04 -11.87
CA THR A 32 15.72 2.43 -10.93
C THR A 32 15.21 1.09 -10.39
N MET A 33 13.89 0.97 -10.17
CA MET A 33 13.27 -0.27 -9.69
C MET A 33 13.25 -1.38 -10.73
N ALA A 34 13.11 -1.03 -12.01
CA ALA A 34 13.09 -1.98 -13.12
C ALA A 34 14.49 -2.38 -13.62
N GLY A 35 15.58 -1.89 -13.02
CA GLY A 35 16.94 -2.21 -13.43
C GLY A 35 17.44 -3.53 -12.83
N ASP A 36 18.40 -4.18 -13.50
CA ASP A 36 18.94 -5.51 -13.13
C ASP A 36 19.91 -5.52 -11.92
N GLY A 37 19.90 -4.48 -11.07
CA GLY A 37 20.84 -4.36 -9.92
C GLY A 37 20.41 -5.15 -8.68
N GLU A 38 21.33 -5.33 -7.72
CA GLU A 38 21.03 -5.95 -6.41
C GLU A 38 20.04 -5.08 -5.60
N PRO A 39 19.19 -5.67 -4.74
CA PRO A 39 18.15 -4.95 -3.98
C PRO A 39 18.69 -3.78 -3.15
N GLN A 40 19.86 -3.97 -2.54
CA GLN A 40 20.56 -2.95 -1.75
C GLN A 40 21.00 -1.77 -2.62
N GLU A 41 21.57 -2.03 -3.80
CA GLU A 41 22.03 -0.98 -4.72
C GLU A 41 20.87 -0.13 -5.24
N ARG A 42 19.69 -0.77 -5.43
CA ARG A 42 18.45 -0.06 -5.79
C ARG A 42 17.99 0.84 -4.65
N LEU A 43 17.98 0.38 -3.40
CA LEU A 43 17.64 1.21 -2.24
C LEU A 43 18.61 2.40 -2.08
N ASP A 44 19.90 2.17 -2.21
CA ASP A 44 20.94 3.22 -2.13
C ASP A 44 20.77 4.28 -3.24
N SER A 45 20.41 3.84 -4.44
CA SER A 45 20.08 4.74 -5.55
C SER A 45 18.81 5.54 -5.28
N ILE A 46 17.77 4.89 -4.74
CA ILE A 46 16.49 5.53 -4.39
C ILE A 46 16.70 6.63 -3.35
N VAL A 47 17.39 6.35 -2.23
CA VAL A 47 17.63 7.37 -1.18
C VAL A 47 18.43 8.55 -1.71
N SER A 48 19.38 8.30 -2.62
CA SER A 48 20.16 9.36 -3.27
C SER A 48 19.31 10.23 -4.21
N ILE A 49 18.40 9.63 -4.98
CA ILE A 49 17.48 10.35 -5.86
C ILE A 49 16.51 11.21 -5.03
N ILE A 50 15.94 10.68 -3.95
CA ILE A 50 15.04 11.40 -3.05
C ILE A 50 15.75 12.60 -2.40
N ALA A 51 16.96 12.38 -1.87
CA ALA A 51 17.73 13.45 -1.24
C ALA A 51 18.02 14.60 -2.22
N ALA A 52 18.38 14.28 -3.47
CA ALA A 52 18.65 15.27 -4.50
C ALA A 52 17.39 16.07 -4.89
N ASP A 53 16.24 15.42 -5.02
CA ASP A 53 15.00 16.06 -5.46
C ASP A 53 14.40 16.97 -4.37
N LEU A 54 14.38 16.52 -3.12
CA LEU A 54 13.90 17.31 -1.98
C LEU A 54 14.91 18.36 -1.48
N VAL A 55 16.10 18.43 -2.08
CA VAL A 55 17.23 19.25 -1.62
C VAL A 55 17.49 18.98 -0.13
N ALA A 56 17.54 17.71 0.21
CA ALA A 56 17.75 17.23 1.56
C ALA A 56 19.21 16.82 1.77
N GLU A 57 19.76 17.15 2.94
CA GLU A 57 21.10 16.70 3.29
C GLU A 57 21.13 15.23 3.67
N VAL A 58 20.01 14.68 4.16
CA VAL A 58 19.89 13.26 4.52
C VAL A 58 18.60 12.67 3.96
N CYS A 59 18.72 11.46 3.42
CA CYS A 59 17.61 10.54 3.18
C CYS A 59 18.00 9.16 3.68
N SER A 60 17.10 8.48 4.40
CA SER A 60 17.37 7.19 5.03
C SER A 60 16.14 6.29 5.00
N VAL A 61 16.36 4.99 4.82
CA VAL A 61 15.33 3.95 4.86
C VAL A 61 15.68 2.97 5.98
N TYR A 62 14.75 2.81 6.90
CA TYR A 62 14.78 1.81 7.95
C TYR A 62 13.85 0.66 7.57
N VAL A 63 14.31 -0.58 7.67
CA VAL A 63 13.51 -1.78 7.38
C VAL A 63 13.21 -2.51 8.69
N LEU A 64 11.97 -2.96 8.85
CA LEU A 64 11.55 -3.72 10.02
C LEU A 64 12.05 -5.17 9.92
N ARG A 65 12.71 -5.62 10.99
CA ARG A 65 13.24 -6.97 11.20
C ARG A 65 12.42 -7.71 12.27
N ALA A 66 12.64 -9.02 12.39
CA ALA A 66 12.06 -9.80 13.47
C ALA A 66 12.44 -9.23 14.85
N GLY A 67 11.52 -9.37 15.80
CA GLY A 67 11.65 -8.80 17.14
C GLY A 67 11.29 -7.31 17.23
N ASP A 68 10.55 -6.77 16.26
CA ASP A 68 10.10 -5.37 16.21
C ASP A 68 11.26 -4.35 16.23
N ILE A 69 12.31 -4.66 15.48
CA ILE A 69 13.53 -3.85 15.37
C ILE A 69 13.62 -3.22 13.97
N LEU A 70 13.75 -1.91 13.92
CA LEU A 70 14.05 -1.13 12.72
C LEU A 70 15.57 -1.05 12.52
N GLU A 71 16.03 -1.53 11.37
CA GLU A 71 17.44 -1.51 10.97
C GLU A 71 17.65 -0.46 9.88
N LEU A 72 18.67 0.40 10.03
CA LEU A 72 19.05 1.36 8.99
C LEU A 72 19.62 0.61 7.78
N PHE A 73 18.89 0.59 6.68
CA PHE A 73 19.20 -0.26 5.52
C PHE A 73 19.87 0.51 4.39
N ALA A 74 19.45 1.75 4.15
CA ALA A 74 20.05 2.62 3.15
C ALA A 74 20.07 4.06 3.67
N ALA A 75 21.12 4.80 3.38
CA ALA A 75 21.21 6.20 3.73
C ALA A 75 22.15 6.99 2.82
N THR A 76 21.74 8.21 2.49
CA THR A 76 22.60 9.25 1.91
C THR A 76 22.71 10.38 2.92
N GLY A 77 23.93 10.91 3.10
CA GLY A 77 24.19 12.04 4.02
C GLY A 77 24.46 11.67 5.48
N LEU A 78 24.22 10.40 5.86
CA LEU A 78 24.66 9.83 7.14
C LEU A 78 26.01 9.12 6.99
N SER A 79 26.60 8.74 8.13
CA SER A 79 27.80 7.90 8.15
C SER A 79 27.52 6.55 7.47
N PRO A 80 28.29 6.13 6.44
CA PRO A 80 28.12 4.82 5.81
C PRO A 80 28.29 3.65 6.79
N LYS A 81 29.06 3.85 7.87
CA LYS A 81 29.25 2.84 8.93
C LYS A 81 28.01 2.60 9.79
N ALA A 82 27.02 3.48 9.72
CA ALA A 82 25.75 3.36 10.45
C ALA A 82 24.79 2.39 9.75
N ILE A 83 24.95 2.16 8.44
CA ILE A 83 24.15 1.22 7.66
C ILE A 83 24.37 -0.21 8.20
N HIS A 84 23.29 -0.96 8.43
CA HIS A 84 23.21 -2.26 9.11
C HIS A 84 23.65 -2.31 10.58
N LEU A 85 24.26 -1.24 11.12
CA LEU A 85 24.68 -1.14 12.51
C LEU A 85 23.61 -0.51 13.39
N THR A 86 22.99 0.58 12.92
CA THR A 86 21.99 1.32 13.70
C THR A 86 20.68 0.54 13.75
N ARG A 87 20.23 0.28 14.99
CA ARG A 87 18.99 -0.44 15.29
C ARG A 87 18.14 0.32 16.30
N LEU A 88 16.83 0.33 16.09
CA LEU A 88 15.85 1.04 16.91
C LEU A 88 14.66 0.12 17.17
N ALA A 89 14.15 0.06 18.40
CA ALA A 89 12.89 -0.64 18.65
C ALA A 89 11.69 0.17 18.11
N ILE A 90 10.58 -0.51 17.80
CA ILE A 90 9.32 0.20 17.57
C ILE A 90 8.98 1.05 18.81
N GLY A 91 8.57 2.30 18.58
CA GLY A 91 8.30 3.30 19.62
C GLY A 91 9.54 4.04 20.14
N GLU A 92 10.75 3.64 19.75
CA GLU A 92 11.99 4.31 20.15
C GLU A 92 12.37 5.42 19.17
N GLY A 93 12.57 6.64 19.68
CA GLY A 93 12.94 7.77 18.84
C GLY A 93 11.80 8.24 17.93
N LEU A 94 12.08 9.23 17.08
CA LEU A 94 11.11 9.72 16.10
C LEU A 94 10.79 8.66 15.04
N ILE A 95 11.81 7.93 14.59
CA ILE A 95 11.66 6.86 13.60
C ILE A 95 10.80 5.71 14.16
N GLY A 96 11.10 5.24 15.38
CA GLY A 96 10.29 4.21 16.03
C GLY A 96 8.88 4.70 16.36
N ALA A 97 8.71 5.99 16.70
CA ALA A 97 7.38 6.57 16.90
C ALA A 97 6.55 6.60 15.61
N ILE A 98 7.15 6.94 14.45
CA ILE A 98 6.48 6.87 13.14
C ILE A 98 6.03 5.44 12.85
N ALA A 99 6.92 4.45 13.06
CA ALA A 99 6.58 3.04 12.86
C ALA A 99 5.47 2.58 13.81
N SER A 100 5.56 2.94 15.10
CA SER A 100 4.54 2.61 16.09
C SER A 100 3.20 3.27 15.76
N GLN A 101 3.23 4.52 15.29
CA GLN A 101 2.03 5.30 15.00
C GLN A 101 1.41 4.97 13.64
N ALA A 102 2.19 4.41 12.71
CA ALA A 102 1.81 4.19 11.32
C ALA A 102 1.23 5.48 10.68
N LYS A 103 1.87 6.61 10.98
CA LYS A 103 1.48 7.94 10.51
C LYS A 103 2.72 8.77 10.17
N PRO A 104 2.65 9.63 9.13
CA PRO A 104 3.73 10.54 8.82
C PRO A 104 3.95 11.54 9.95
N MET A 105 5.19 12.02 10.07
CA MET A 105 5.59 13.04 11.02
C MET A 105 6.52 14.04 10.34
N ALA A 106 6.11 15.31 10.30
CA ALA A 106 6.91 16.42 9.79
C ALA A 106 7.19 17.42 10.92
N LEU A 107 8.47 17.64 11.23
CA LEU A 107 8.93 18.48 12.32
C LEU A 107 9.93 19.51 11.81
N GLN A 108 9.69 20.77 12.14
CA GLN A 108 10.64 21.87 11.87
C GLN A 108 11.86 21.81 12.80
N ASP A 109 11.69 21.23 13.99
CA ASP A 109 12.72 21.03 14.99
C ASP A 109 12.53 19.68 15.71
N ALA A 110 13.17 18.66 15.16
CA ALA A 110 13.19 17.29 15.66
C ALA A 110 13.88 17.18 17.02
N GLN A 111 14.94 17.96 17.27
CA GLN A 111 15.75 17.84 18.50
C GLN A 111 14.98 18.28 19.74
N ASN A 112 14.03 19.20 19.58
CA ASN A 112 13.17 19.68 20.64
C ASN A 112 11.92 18.81 20.85
N ASN A 113 11.76 17.72 20.09
CA ASN A 113 10.63 16.81 20.26
C ASN A 113 10.88 15.85 21.44
N PRO A 114 9.91 15.66 22.36
CA PRO A 114 10.05 14.74 23.50
C PRO A 114 10.34 13.28 23.13
N ALA A 115 9.93 12.84 21.94
CA ALA A 115 10.20 11.50 21.42
C ALA A 115 11.56 11.39 20.71
N PHE A 116 12.37 12.45 20.66
CA PHE A 116 13.69 12.40 20.05
C PHE A 116 14.66 11.56 20.87
N VAL A 117 15.21 10.51 20.24
CA VAL A 117 16.27 9.67 20.80
C VAL A 117 17.49 9.81 19.90
N TYR A 118 18.59 10.32 20.46
CA TYR A 118 19.82 10.57 19.74
C TYR A 118 20.66 9.29 19.60
N ARG A 119 21.12 8.98 18.37
CA ARG A 119 22.10 7.93 18.09
C ARG A 119 23.45 8.53 17.68
N PRO A 120 24.48 8.49 18.54
CA PRO A 120 25.80 9.08 18.24
C PRO A 120 26.43 8.57 16.94
N GLU A 121 26.20 7.29 16.62
CA GLU A 121 26.73 6.58 15.46
C GLU A 121 26.20 7.10 14.11
N THR A 122 25.04 7.76 14.07
CA THR A 122 24.45 8.32 12.84
C THR A 122 25.05 9.68 12.48
N GLY A 123 25.62 10.41 13.46
CA GLY A 123 26.11 11.77 13.27
C GLY A 123 24.99 12.82 13.13
N GLU A 124 23.74 12.47 13.45
CA GLU A 124 22.55 13.27 13.13
C GLU A 124 22.37 14.58 13.92
N LYS A 125 23.29 14.90 14.83
CA LYS A 125 23.20 16.03 15.78
C LYS A 125 23.07 17.40 15.10
N ILE A 126 23.45 17.50 13.84
CA ILE A 126 23.47 18.73 13.07
C ILE A 126 22.17 18.98 12.28
N PHE A 127 21.23 18.02 12.29
CA PHE A 127 19.97 18.15 11.56
C PHE A 127 18.86 18.63 12.49
N HIS A 128 18.11 19.63 12.03
CA HIS A 128 17.06 20.27 12.79
C HIS A 128 15.68 19.82 12.35
N SER A 129 15.37 19.86 11.05
CA SER A 129 14.07 19.40 10.57
C SER A 129 14.10 17.95 10.12
N LEU A 130 12.98 17.25 10.30
CA LEU A 130 12.78 15.85 9.92
C LEU A 130 11.37 15.69 9.35
N VAL A 131 11.27 15.04 8.20
CA VAL A 131 10.03 14.43 7.74
C VAL A 131 10.25 12.94 7.62
N GLY A 132 9.37 12.15 8.23
CA GLY A 132 9.40 10.71 8.10
C GLY A 132 8.02 10.16 7.84
N VAL A 133 7.96 9.15 6.98
CA VAL A 133 6.72 8.49 6.55
C VAL A 133 6.86 6.98 6.75
N PRO A 134 5.79 6.29 7.19
CA PRO A 134 5.82 4.84 7.33
C PRO A 134 5.84 4.19 5.94
N ILE A 135 6.60 3.12 5.80
CA ILE A 135 6.54 2.23 4.64
C ILE A 135 5.48 1.17 4.98
N LEU A 136 4.35 1.22 4.26
CA LEU A 136 3.20 0.37 4.53
C LEU A 136 3.03 -0.70 3.45
N ARG A 137 2.73 -1.92 3.88
CA ARG A 137 2.33 -3.01 2.99
C ARG A 137 1.27 -3.90 3.63
N GLY A 138 0.13 -4.05 2.96
CA GLY A 138 -1.00 -4.80 3.52
C GLY A 138 -1.42 -4.30 4.89
N GLY A 139 -1.41 -2.97 5.08
CA GLY A 139 -1.79 -2.31 6.32
C GLY A 139 -0.80 -2.45 7.49
N ARG A 140 0.34 -3.12 7.28
CA ARG A 140 1.42 -3.26 8.27
C ARG A 140 2.59 -2.36 7.92
N VAL A 141 3.27 -1.86 8.95
CA VAL A 141 4.53 -1.11 8.76
C VAL A 141 5.63 -2.12 8.47
N THR A 142 6.30 -1.97 7.33
CA THR A 142 7.48 -2.75 6.95
C THR A 142 8.78 -1.95 7.09
N GLY A 143 8.68 -0.65 7.36
CA GLY A 143 9.83 0.23 7.53
C GLY A 143 9.44 1.70 7.70
N VAL A 144 10.44 2.58 7.65
CA VAL A 144 10.26 4.04 7.71
C VAL A 144 11.22 4.69 6.72
N LEU A 145 10.70 5.58 5.88
CA LEU A 145 11.49 6.50 5.05
C LEU A 145 11.59 7.83 5.78
N ALA A 146 12.80 8.35 5.97
CA ALA A 146 13.03 9.60 6.68
C ALA A 146 14.03 10.50 5.94
N VAL A 147 13.68 11.78 5.89
CA VAL A 147 14.45 12.86 5.29
C VAL A 147 14.75 13.89 6.37
N GLN A 148 15.98 14.38 6.43
CA GLN A 148 16.40 15.37 7.41
C GLN A 148 17.14 16.52 6.74
N ASN A 149 17.00 17.70 7.32
CA ASN A 149 17.69 18.91 6.86
C ASN A 149 18.40 19.61 8.02
N ARG A 150 19.54 20.26 7.70
CA ARG A 150 20.26 21.09 8.69
C ARG A 150 19.49 22.34 9.05
N THR A 151 18.73 22.89 8.11
CA THR A 151 17.91 24.07 8.35
C THR A 151 16.60 23.69 9.05
N ARG A 152 16.03 24.65 9.79
CA ARG A 152 14.64 24.54 10.28
C ARG A 152 13.72 24.83 9.10
N ARG A 153 13.26 23.78 8.44
CA ARG A 153 12.37 23.85 7.28
C ARG A 153 10.97 23.36 7.65
N HIS A 154 9.96 24.01 7.09
CA HIS A 154 8.61 23.48 7.09
C HIS A 154 8.43 22.61 5.84
N TYR A 155 8.06 21.36 6.02
CA TYR A 155 7.66 20.48 4.94
C TYR A 155 6.19 20.72 4.62
N THR A 156 5.88 20.90 3.33
CA THR A 156 4.49 21.08 2.88
C THR A 156 3.76 19.74 2.88
N ASP A 157 2.43 19.78 2.93
CA ASP A 157 1.61 18.56 2.81
C ASP A 157 1.90 17.81 1.50
N GLU A 158 2.15 18.55 0.40
CA GLU A 158 2.54 17.98 -0.90
C GLU A 158 3.88 17.21 -0.84
N GLU A 159 4.87 17.71 -0.08
CA GLU A 159 6.15 17.02 0.10
C GLU A 159 5.98 15.74 0.93
N VAL A 160 5.14 15.78 1.97
CA VAL A 160 4.81 14.61 2.80
C VAL A 160 4.09 13.55 1.95
N GLU A 161 3.09 13.95 1.17
CA GLU A 161 2.35 13.04 0.28
C GLU A 161 3.24 12.43 -0.80
N THR A 162 4.18 13.21 -1.33
CA THR A 162 5.18 12.71 -2.29
C THR A 162 6.05 11.64 -1.62
N LEU A 163 6.51 11.86 -0.39
CA LEU A 163 7.28 10.86 0.35
C LEU A 163 6.47 9.61 0.67
N GLU A 164 5.19 9.73 1.07
CA GLU A 164 4.32 8.57 1.29
C GLU A 164 4.13 7.73 0.02
N THR A 165 4.00 8.41 -1.12
CA THR A 165 3.90 7.78 -2.44
C THR A 165 5.18 7.00 -2.78
N ILE A 166 6.34 7.58 -2.47
CA ILE A 166 7.64 6.92 -2.66
C ILE A 166 7.81 5.76 -1.68
N ALA A 167 7.33 5.90 -0.43
CA ALA A 167 7.35 4.82 0.55
C ALA A 167 6.54 3.62 0.08
N MET A 168 5.37 3.82 -0.55
CA MET A 168 4.61 2.73 -1.17
C MET A 168 5.41 2.00 -2.26
N VAL A 169 6.14 2.75 -3.08
CA VAL A 169 7.01 2.18 -4.11
C VAL A 169 8.13 1.34 -3.47
N ILE A 170 8.81 1.87 -2.45
CA ILE A 170 9.85 1.15 -1.68
C ILE A 170 9.30 -0.11 -0.99
N ALA A 171 8.04 -0.10 -0.55
CA ALA A 171 7.40 -1.24 0.11
C ALA A 171 7.41 -2.50 -0.76
N GLU A 172 7.19 -2.35 -2.08
CA GLU A 172 7.23 -3.47 -3.02
C GLU A 172 8.65 -3.97 -3.29
N LEU A 173 9.66 -3.09 -3.23
CA LEU A 173 11.06 -3.50 -3.35
C LEU A 173 11.53 -4.30 -2.13
N ILE A 174 11.21 -3.86 -0.91
CA ILE A 174 11.50 -4.59 0.34
C ILE A 174 10.88 -5.99 0.31
N ALA A 175 9.73 -6.09 -0.35
CA ALA A 175 8.92 -7.29 -0.41
C ALA A 175 9.29 -8.30 -1.50
N GLY A 176 9.63 -7.83 -2.70
CA GLY A 176 9.83 -8.69 -3.87
C GLY A 176 11.09 -9.55 -3.79
N GLU A 177 12.08 -9.14 -3.00
CA GLU A 177 13.45 -9.64 -3.15
C GLU A 177 14.02 -10.33 -1.90
N ASN A 178 13.19 -10.78 -0.95
CA ASN A 178 13.68 -11.43 0.29
C ASN A 178 14.77 -10.62 1.03
N LEU A 179 14.75 -9.29 0.90
CA LEU A 179 15.56 -8.39 1.73
C LEU A 179 15.35 -8.69 3.22
N ILE A 180 14.13 -9.13 3.54
CA ILE A 180 13.77 -9.88 4.74
C ILE A 180 13.94 -11.36 4.40
N GLY A 181 14.98 -12.02 4.93
CA GLY A 181 15.24 -13.43 4.65
C GLY A 181 13.99 -14.28 4.88
N ILE A 182 13.66 -15.14 3.92
CA ILE A 182 12.57 -16.14 4.01
C ILE A 182 12.74 -17.09 5.20
N ASP A 183 13.86 -17.05 5.91
CA ASP A 183 14.22 -18.00 6.97
C ASP A 183 13.51 -17.78 8.31
N GLU A 184 12.66 -16.77 8.49
CA GLU A 184 12.00 -16.54 9.79
C GLU A 184 10.47 -16.74 9.80
N HIS A 185 9.86 -17.22 8.72
CA HIS A 185 8.44 -17.64 8.70
C HIS A 185 8.21 -19.09 8.26
N LYS A 186 9.26 -19.92 8.25
CA LYS A 186 9.12 -21.37 8.10
C LYS A 186 9.41 -22.08 9.41
N GLU A 187 8.46 -22.02 10.34
CA GLU A 187 8.28 -23.18 11.22
C GLU A 187 7.79 -24.34 10.34
N GLY A 188 8.71 -25.28 10.09
CA GLY A 188 8.39 -26.69 9.83
C GLY A 188 7.80 -27.03 8.46
N GLY A 189 8.50 -27.91 7.73
CA GLY A 189 7.81 -28.83 6.81
C GLY A 189 8.43 -28.97 5.43
N GLY A 190 9.72 -29.29 5.35
CA GLY A 190 10.25 -29.98 4.18
C GLY A 190 9.73 -31.42 4.12
N HIS A 191 8.45 -31.64 3.77
CA HIS A 191 7.88 -32.97 3.46
C HIS A 191 6.71 -32.90 2.49
N ALA A 192 6.89 -32.31 1.30
CA ALA A 192 5.87 -32.38 0.25
C ALA A 192 6.02 -33.65 -0.61
N LEU A 193 5.82 -34.85 -0.02
CA LEU A 193 5.61 -36.10 -0.76
C LEU A 193 4.66 -37.10 -0.06
N LEU A 194 4.22 -36.82 1.17
CA LEU A 194 3.30 -37.69 1.93
C LEU A 194 1.97 -36.97 2.21
N PRO A 195 0.84 -37.70 2.28
CA PRO A 195 -0.44 -37.12 2.72
C PRO A 195 -0.29 -36.47 4.10
N VAL A 196 -0.70 -35.21 4.22
CA VAL A 196 -0.72 -34.46 5.49
C VAL A 196 -2.15 -34.42 6.01
N THR A 197 -2.33 -34.65 7.31
CA THR A 197 -3.60 -34.44 8.00
C THR A 197 -3.51 -33.17 8.84
N LEU A 198 -4.49 -32.29 8.71
CA LEU A 198 -4.58 -31.02 9.43
C LEU A 198 -5.87 -31.04 10.26
N ASP A 199 -5.76 -30.69 11.54
CA ASP A 199 -6.91 -30.53 12.43
C ASP A 199 -7.49 -29.11 12.30
N GLY A 200 -8.80 -28.97 12.45
CA GLY A 200 -9.48 -27.67 12.33
C GLY A 200 -10.88 -27.66 12.94
N VAL A 201 -11.50 -26.48 12.98
CA VAL A 201 -12.87 -26.30 13.46
C VAL A 201 -13.85 -26.52 12.32
N ARG A 202 -14.88 -27.36 12.56
CA ARG A 202 -15.92 -27.64 11.56
C ARG A 202 -16.93 -26.49 11.51
N LEU A 203 -16.94 -25.75 10.40
CA LEU A 203 -17.96 -24.73 10.13
C LEU A 203 -19.23 -25.32 9.52
N SER A 204 -19.08 -26.15 8.49
CA SER A 204 -20.17 -26.86 7.82
C SER A 204 -19.89 -28.35 7.75
N GLY A 205 -20.95 -29.15 7.79
CA GLY A 205 -20.85 -30.59 7.77
C GLY A 205 -20.82 -31.19 6.37
N GLY A 206 -19.85 -32.07 6.12
CA GLY A 206 -19.80 -32.87 4.89
C GLY A 206 -18.46 -33.59 4.75
N ILE A 207 -18.32 -34.39 3.69
CA ILE A 207 -17.05 -34.93 3.20
C ILE A 207 -16.90 -34.47 1.76
N ALA A 208 -15.78 -33.83 1.46
CA ALA A 208 -15.48 -33.30 0.14
C ALA A 208 -14.14 -33.85 -0.36
N VAL A 209 -14.05 -34.10 -1.66
CA VAL A 209 -12.82 -34.47 -2.35
C VAL A 209 -12.72 -33.63 -3.61
N GLY A 210 -11.60 -32.95 -3.78
CA GLY A 210 -11.35 -32.08 -4.92
C GLY A 210 -9.89 -31.64 -4.96
N LYS A 211 -9.49 -31.02 -6.07
CA LYS A 211 -8.15 -30.43 -6.19
C LYS A 211 -8.03 -29.25 -5.23
N ALA A 212 -6.97 -29.21 -4.43
CA ALA A 212 -6.69 -28.06 -3.58
C ALA A 212 -6.33 -26.85 -4.46
N ILE A 213 -7.04 -25.75 -4.29
CA ILE A 213 -6.78 -24.48 -4.96
C ILE A 213 -6.56 -23.44 -3.88
N GLN A 214 -5.43 -22.75 -3.95
CA GLN A 214 -5.18 -21.61 -3.09
C GLN A 214 -5.98 -20.42 -3.61
N HIS A 215 -6.74 -19.81 -2.72
CA HIS A 215 -7.34 -18.52 -2.94
C HIS A 215 -6.24 -17.45 -2.83
N GLU A 216 -5.82 -16.90 -3.96
CA GLU A 216 -4.90 -15.76 -4.01
C GLU A 216 -5.61 -14.57 -4.66
N GLN A 217 -5.81 -13.51 -3.89
CA GLN A 217 -6.46 -12.28 -4.34
C GLN A 217 -5.52 -11.07 -4.44
N ARG A 218 -4.20 -11.28 -4.36
CA ARG A 218 -3.27 -10.16 -4.51
C ARG A 218 -3.15 -9.79 -5.98
N ALA A 219 -4.02 -8.88 -6.39
CA ALA A 219 -3.77 -7.97 -7.51
C ALA A 219 -2.42 -7.30 -7.29
N GLN A 220 -1.38 -7.77 -7.99
CA GLN A 220 -0.07 -7.11 -7.93
C GLN A 220 -0.15 -5.86 -8.78
N VAL A 221 -0.08 -4.70 -8.13
CA VAL A 221 0.01 -3.43 -8.84
C VAL A 221 1.43 -3.27 -9.36
N LEU A 222 1.65 -3.71 -10.59
CA LEU A 222 2.98 -3.68 -11.24
C LEU A 222 3.38 -2.26 -11.67
N THR A 223 2.39 -1.44 -12.03
CA THR A 223 2.60 -0.07 -12.50
C THR A 223 2.07 0.90 -11.45
N LEU A 224 2.98 1.51 -10.69
CA LEU A 224 2.61 2.45 -9.63
C LEU A 224 2.48 3.89 -10.14
N VAL A 225 3.24 4.26 -11.16
CA VAL A 225 3.37 5.65 -11.64
C VAL A 225 2.57 5.84 -12.93
N ALA A 226 1.69 6.82 -12.94
CA ALA A 226 0.88 7.19 -14.09
C ALA A 226 1.68 7.96 -15.14
N GLU A 227 1.44 7.65 -16.41
CA GLU A 227 1.95 8.45 -17.54
C GLU A 227 1.07 9.70 -17.73
N ASP A 228 -0.25 9.53 -17.68
CA ASP A 228 -1.24 10.63 -17.70
C ASP A 228 -2.28 10.47 -16.59
N THR A 229 -2.28 11.40 -15.64
CA THR A 229 -3.23 11.40 -14.52
C THR A 229 -4.67 11.66 -14.93
N GLU A 230 -4.93 12.38 -16.02
CA GLU A 230 -6.30 12.59 -16.50
C GLU A 230 -6.87 11.33 -17.13
N GLU A 231 -6.03 10.55 -17.83
CA GLU A 231 -6.42 9.23 -18.33
C GLU A 231 -6.74 8.27 -17.18
N GLU A 232 -5.89 8.23 -16.14
CA GLU A 232 -6.13 7.42 -14.94
C GLU A 232 -7.42 7.80 -14.22
N LYS A 233 -7.77 9.09 -14.14
CA LYS A 233 -9.05 9.54 -13.58
C LYS A 233 -10.24 9.04 -14.39
N ASN A 234 -10.15 9.06 -15.72
CA ASN A 234 -11.20 8.54 -16.59
C ASN A 234 -11.33 7.03 -16.41
N ARG A 235 -10.22 6.30 -16.32
CA ARG A 235 -10.20 4.84 -16.07
C ARG A 235 -10.81 4.50 -14.71
N LEU A 236 -10.51 5.29 -13.67
CA LEU A 236 -11.14 5.19 -12.36
C LEU A 236 -12.66 5.35 -12.44
N ASN A 237 -13.14 6.42 -13.09
CA ASN A 237 -14.59 6.67 -13.18
C ASN A 237 -15.34 5.55 -13.94
N LEU A 238 -14.72 4.99 -14.99
CA LEU A 238 -15.28 3.84 -15.71
C LEU A 238 -15.36 2.60 -14.81
N ALA A 239 -14.28 2.27 -14.12
CA ALA A 239 -14.23 1.11 -13.21
C ALA A 239 -15.23 1.25 -12.04
N VAL A 240 -15.46 2.46 -11.52
CA VAL A 240 -16.49 2.70 -10.49
C VAL A 240 -17.87 2.35 -11.04
N GLY A 241 -18.18 2.77 -12.27
CA GLY A 241 -19.46 2.44 -12.91
C GLY A 241 -19.64 0.94 -13.15
N GLU A 242 -18.59 0.24 -13.58
CA GLU A 242 -18.62 -1.22 -13.75
C GLU A 242 -18.79 -1.96 -12.42
N MET A 243 -18.11 -1.52 -11.37
CA MET A 243 -18.23 -2.08 -10.03
C MET A 243 -19.65 -1.88 -9.48
N HIS A 244 -20.24 -0.68 -9.61
CA HIS A 244 -21.63 -0.43 -9.20
C HIS A 244 -22.61 -1.33 -9.93
N LYS A 245 -22.46 -1.46 -11.26
CA LYS A 245 -23.29 -2.36 -12.06
C LYS A 245 -23.16 -3.81 -11.61
N SER A 246 -21.95 -4.27 -11.31
CA SER A 246 -21.71 -5.63 -10.82
C SER A 246 -22.37 -5.89 -9.46
N ILE A 247 -22.33 -4.92 -8.54
CA ILE A 247 -23.01 -5.00 -7.23
C ILE A 247 -24.53 -5.06 -7.40
N ASP A 248 -25.09 -4.23 -8.29
CA ASP A 248 -26.53 -4.21 -8.57
C ASP A 248 -27.01 -5.54 -9.17
N GLU A 249 -26.26 -6.11 -10.12
CA GLU A 249 -26.54 -7.42 -10.71
C GLU A 249 -26.55 -8.55 -9.65
N MET A 250 -25.63 -8.51 -8.68
CA MET A 250 -25.62 -9.47 -7.57
C MET A 250 -26.82 -9.28 -6.63
N LEU A 251 -27.23 -8.05 -6.36
CA LEU A 251 -28.40 -7.75 -5.52
C LEU A 251 -29.74 -8.16 -6.17
N GLU A 252 -29.83 -8.07 -7.50
CA GLU A 252 -31.04 -8.42 -8.28
C GLU A 252 -31.15 -9.91 -8.61
N ALA A 253 -30.07 -10.68 -8.48
CA ALA A 253 -30.07 -12.11 -8.73
C ALA A 253 -31.14 -12.82 -7.86
N LYS A 254 -32.15 -13.43 -8.51
CA LYS A 254 -33.34 -14.03 -7.87
C LYS A 254 -33.03 -15.07 -6.78
N GLU A 255 -31.84 -15.66 -6.78
CA GLU A 255 -31.39 -16.65 -5.80
C GLU A 255 -30.94 -16.04 -4.46
N MET A 256 -30.70 -14.72 -4.38
CA MET A 256 -30.38 -13.99 -3.14
C MET A 256 -31.57 -13.80 -2.19
N VAL A 257 -32.79 -14.00 -2.69
CA VAL A 257 -34.04 -13.73 -1.94
C VAL A 257 -34.21 -14.66 -0.73
N LEU A 258 -33.49 -15.79 -0.69
CA LEU A 258 -33.59 -16.81 0.36
C LEU A 258 -32.60 -16.63 1.53
N ALA A 259 -31.61 -15.74 1.42
CA ALA A 259 -30.57 -15.57 2.46
C ALA A 259 -30.46 -14.10 2.88
N GLY A 260 -31.26 -13.71 3.88
CA GLY A 260 -31.35 -12.33 4.36
C GLY A 260 -30.02 -11.70 4.80
N GLU A 261 -29.12 -12.49 5.41
CA GLU A 261 -27.82 -12.04 5.93
C GLU A 261 -26.84 -11.64 4.83
N HIS A 262 -26.74 -12.41 3.73
CA HIS A 262 -25.84 -12.08 2.61
C HIS A 262 -26.26 -10.78 1.90
N ARG A 263 -27.55 -10.43 1.94
CA ARG A 263 -28.05 -9.18 1.37
C ARG A 263 -27.65 -7.96 2.21
N GLU A 264 -27.44 -8.10 3.51
CA GLU A 264 -26.96 -7.00 4.36
C GLU A 264 -25.49 -6.66 4.08
N VAL A 265 -24.66 -7.68 3.85
CA VAL A 265 -23.25 -7.52 3.44
C VAL A 265 -23.16 -6.75 2.12
N LEU A 266 -23.95 -7.13 1.11
CA LEU A 266 -23.94 -6.45 -0.19
C LEU A 266 -24.47 -5.01 -0.15
N LYS A 267 -25.45 -4.73 0.72
CA LYS A 267 -25.88 -3.33 0.97
C LYS A 267 -24.77 -2.51 1.60
N THR A 268 -24.00 -3.09 2.51
CA THR A 268 -22.82 -2.45 3.10
C THR A 268 -21.77 -2.16 2.04
N TYR A 269 -21.52 -3.09 1.12
CA TYR A 269 -20.59 -2.88 0.02
C TYR A 269 -21.03 -1.73 -0.88
N ARG A 270 -22.33 -1.65 -1.21
CA ARG A 270 -22.88 -0.54 -1.98
C ARG A 270 -22.68 0.80 -1.29
N LEU A 271 -22.90 0.88 0.03
CA LEU A 271 -22.66 2.10 0.81
C LEU A 271 -21.19 2.56 0.71
N PHE A 272 -20.24 1.63 0.82
CA PHE A 272 -18.81 1.94 0.68
C PHE A 272 -18.44 2.32 -0.76
N ALA A 273 -19.02 1.66 -1.75
CA ALA A 273 -18.78 1.97 -3.16
C ALA A 273 -19.32 3.35 -3.55
N GLU A 274 -20.34 3.85 -2.86
CA GLU A 274 -20.89 5.20 -3.00
C GLU A 274 -20.19 6.24 -2.09
N ASP A 275 -19.21 5.84 -1.28
CA ASP A 275 -18.49 6.74 -0.37
C ASP A 275 -17.66 7.77 -1.15
N ALA A 276 -18.18 9.01 -1.15
CA ALA A 276 -17.54 10.14 -1.82
C ALA A 276 -16.15 10.47 -1.24
N GLY A 277 -15.92 10.22 0.05
CA GLY A 277 -14.64 10.45 0.71
C GLY A 277 -13.59 9.42 0.29
N TRP A 278 -13.95 8.14 0.17
CA TRP A 278 -13.07 7.10 -0.34
C TRP A 278 -12.64 7.40 -1.79
N LEU A 279 -13.60 7.71 -2.67
CA LEU A 279 -13.32 8.06 -4.06
C LEU A 279 -12.52 9.36 -4.18
N ALA A 280 -12.76 10.35 -3.32
CA ALA A 280 -11.98 11.59 -3.30
C ALA A 280 -10.51 11.34 -2.96
N ARG A 281 -10.23 10.51 -1.95
CA ARG A 281 -8.86 10.13 -1.56
C ARG A 281 -8.13 9.38 -2.66
N ILE A 282 -8.83 8.52 -3.42
CA ILE A 282 -8.23 7.84 -4.58
C ILE A 282 -7.90 8.84 -5.69
N LYS A 283 -8.81 9.79 -6.00
CA LYS A 283 -8.56 10.84 -6.98
C LYS A 283 -7.40 11.76 -6.60
N GLU A 284 -7.28 12.06 -5.31
CA GLU A 284 -6.15 12.81 -4.74
C GLU A 284 -4.84 12.03 -4.93
N ALA A 285 -4.82 10.73 -4.62
CA ALA A 285 -3.66 9.88 -4.87
C ALA A 285 -3.27 9.89 -6.36
N ILE A 286 -4.22 9.81 -7.29
CA ILE A 286 -3.94 9.91 -8.73
C ILE A 286 -3.37 11.28 -9.12
N ASN A 287 -3.84 12.37 -8.52
CA ASN A 287 -3.30 13.72 -8.78
C ASN A 287 -1.80 13.80 -8.48
N THR A 288 -1.32 13.08 -7.47
CA THR A 288 0.10 13.01 -7.09
C THR A 288 0.98 12.28 -8.12
N GLY A 289 0.37 11.63 -9.13
CA GLY A 289 1.08 10.91 -10.19
C GLY A 289 0.99 9.38 -10.08
N LEU A 290 0.09 8.85 -9.26
CA LEU A 290 -0.16 7.42 -9.16
C LEU A 290 -1.14 6.92 -10.23
N THR A 291 -1.01 5.66 -10.61
CA THR A 291 -2.05 4.94 -11.38
C THR A 291 -3.31 4.75 -10.54
N ALA A 292 -4.43 4.46 -11.18
CA ALA A 292 -5.69 4.20 -10.50
C ALA A 292 -5.57 3.03 -9.49
N GLU A 293 -4.91 1.95 -9.88
CA GLU A 293 -4.67 0.79 -9.02
C GLU A 293 -3.80 1.15 -7.82
N ALA A 294 -2.72 1.89 -8.05
CA ALA A 294 -1.82 2.33 -6.99
C ALA A 294 -2.50 3.32 -6.03
N GLY A 295 -3.41 4.15 -6.54
CA GLY A 295 -4.25 5.04 -5.73
C GLY A 295 -5.19 4.24 -4.80
N VAL A 296 -5.82 3.19 -5.31
CA VAL A 296 -6.67 2.30 -4.50
C VAL A 296 -5.84 1.57 -3.45
N GLU A 297 -4.68 1.05 -3.83
CA GLU A 297 -3.74 0.36 -2.96
C GLU A 297 -3.26 1.27 -1.81
N LYS A 298 -2.87 2.51 -2.11
CA LYS A 298 -2.48 3.53 -1.12
C LYS A 298 -3.61 3.77 -0.12
N VAL A 299 -4.81 4.09 -0.61
CA VAL A 299 -5.96 4.39 0.25
C VAL A 299 -6.35 3.18 1.10
N ARG A 300 -6.24 1.95 0.57
CA ARG A 300 -6.46 0.72 1.33
C ARG A 300 -5.45 0.58 2.47
N ASN A 301 -4.16 0.70 2.17
CA ASN A 301 -3.09 0.58 3.17
C ASN A 301 -3.21 1.63 4.27
N ASP A 302 -3.48 2.89 3.93
CA ASP A 302 -3.70 3.97 4.90
C ASP A 302 -4.90 3.69 5.81
N THR A 303 -5.98 3.17 5.23
CA THR A 303 -7.21 2.86 5.96
C THR A 303 -6.95 1.71 6.92
N GLN A 304 -6.34 0.62 6.46
CA GLN A 304 -5.94 -0.49 7.32
C GLN A 304 -5.00 -0.07 8.45
N ALA A 305 -3.99 0.78 8.17
CA ALA A 305 -3.07 1.28 9.18
C ALA A 305 -3.77 2.10 10.28
N ARG A 306 -4.80 2.88 9.90
CA ARG A 306 -5.61 3.66 10.85
C ARG A 306 -6.54 2.77 11.69
N PHE A 307 -7.17 1.77 11.07
CA PHE A 307 -8.16 0.91 11.74
C PHE A 307 -7.57 -0.30 12.47
N GLY A 308 -6.36 -0.75 12.12
CA GLY A 308 -5.69 -1.89 12.75
C GLY A 308 -5.40 -1.73 14.25
N LYS A 309 -5.47 -0.49 14.76
CA LYS A 309 -5.32 -0.17 16.19
C LYS A 309 -6.62 -0.23 16.98
N GLN A 310 -7.75 -0.38 16.31
CA GLN A 310 -9.05 -0.46 16.95
C GLN A 310 -9.36 -1.89 17.35
N THR A 311 -9.61 -2.12 18.64
CA THR A 311 -9.90 -3.46 19.18
C THR A 311 -11.37 -3.86 19.04
N ASN A 312 -12.26 -2.94 18.67
CA ASN A 312 -13.70 -3.19 18.60
C ASN A 312 -14.06 -4.19 17.47
N PRO A 313 -14.79 -5.29 17.77
CA PRO A 313 -15.23 -6.26 16.78
C PRO A 313 -15.98 -5.66 15.58
N TYR A 314 -16.85 -4.66 15.80
CA TYR A 314 -17.62 -4.01 14.74
C TYR A 314 -16.73 -3.33 13.70
N PHE A 315 -15.64 -2.68 14.13
CA PHE A 315 -14.71 -2.03 13.20
C PHE A 315 -13.85 -3.03 12.43
N ARG A 316 -13.58 -4.22 12.99
CA ARG A 316 -12.84 -5.28 12.29
C ARG A 316 -13.66 -5.87 11.14
N GLU A 317 -14.94 -6.15 11.39
CA GLU A 317 -15.87 -6.65 10.37
C GLU A 317 -16.03 -5.63 9.23
N ARG A 318 -16.23 -4.34 9.57
CA ARG A 318 -16.28 -3.26 8.57
C ARG A 318 -14.99 -3.09 7.77
N LEU A 319 -13.82 -3.31 8.38
CA LEU A 319 -12.55 -3.25 7.68
C LEU A 319 -12.38 -4.42 6.71
N HIS A 320 -12.91 -5.60 7.09
CA HIS A 320 -12.96 -6.76 6.20
C HIS A 320 -13.80 -6.44 4.96
N ASP A 321 -15.04 -5.99 5.15
CA ASP A 321 -15.93 -5.60 4.05
C ASP A 321 -15.29 -4.58 3.10
N PHE A 322 -14.60 -3.60 3.67
CA PHE A 322 -13.86 -2.59 2.91
C PHE A 322 -12.72 -3.19 2.08
N ASN A 323 -11.97 -4.14 2.64
CA ASN A 323 -10.86 -4.78 1.92
C ASN A 323 -11.36 -5.62 0.75
N ASP A 324 -12.45 -6.34 0.95
CA ASP A 324 -13.08 -7.16 -0.09
C ASP A 324 -13.55 -6.27 -1.25
N LEU A 325 -14.19 -5.13 -0.93
CA LEU A 325 -14.57 -4.14 -1.92
C LEU A 325 -13.35 -3.56 -2.66
N ALA A 326 -12.27 -3.21 -1.93
CA ALA A 326 -11.05 -2.70 -2.54
C ALA A 326 -10.38 -3.73 -3.47
N ASN A 327 -10.39 -5.01 -3.11
CA ASN A 327 -9.88 -6.11 -3.94
C ASN A 327 -10.69 -6.25 -5.23
N ARG A 328 -12.02 -6.27 -5.12
CA ARG A 328 -12.92 -6.30 -6.29
C ARG A 328 -12.70 -5.10 -7.19
N PHE A 329 -12.55 -3.91 -6.60
CA PHE A 329 -12.30 -2.70 -7.35
C PHE A 329 -10.96 -2.74 -8.10
N LEU A 330 -9.90 -3.25 -7.47
CA LEU A 330 -8.62 -3.51 -8.13
C LEU A 330 -8.75 -4.52 -9.27
N GLN A 331 -9.60 -5.55 -9.14
CA GLN A 331 -9.87 -6.50 -10.22
C GLN A 331 -10.57 -5.82 -11.41
N HIS A 332 -11.54 -4.93 -11.17
CA HIS A 332 -12.16 -4.14 -12.23
C HIS A 332 -11.15 -3.24 -12.94
N LEU A 333 -10.24 -2.60 -12.18
CA LEU A 333 -9.19 -1.74 -12.74
C LEU A 333 -8.15 -2.52 -13.56
N LEU A 334 -7.69 -3.68 -13.07
CA LEU A 334 -6.73 -4.53 -13.77
C LEU A 334 -7.34 -5.33 -14.94
N GLY A 335 -8.66 -5.42 -15.01
CA GLY A 335 -9.38 -6.22 -15.98
C GLY A 335 -9.13 -7.74 -15.83
N LYS A 336 -9.30 -8.48 -16.92
CA LYS A 336 -9.17 -9.96 -16.97
C LYS A 336 -7.78 -10.51 -16.61
N ASN A 337 -6.77 -9.66 -16.39
CA ASN A 337 -5.41 -10.09 -16.09
C ASN A 337 -5.17 -10.41 -14.60
N GLY A 338 -6.13 -10.12 -13.71
CA GLY A 338 -5.99 -10.32 -12.27
C GLY A 338 -6.95 -11.32 -11.63
N VAL A 339 -7.79 -11.99 -12.43
CA VAL A 339 -8.77 -12.96 -11.93
C VAL A 339 -8.23 -14.36 -12.24
N ILE A 340 -8.37 -15.29 -11.30
CA ILE A 340 -8.37 -16.71 -11.67
C ILE A 340 -9.47 -16.84 -12.72
N ASN A 341 -9.10 -17.09 -13.98
CA ASN A 341 -10.09 -17.32 -15.02
C ASN A 341 -11.05 -18.38 -14.49
N LYS A 342 -12.33 -18.02 -14.31
CA LYS A 342 -13.36 -18.97 -13.84
C LYS A 342 -13.43 -20.20 -14.76
N GLU A 343 -12.94 -20.04 -16.00
CA GLU A 343 -12.81 -21.06 -17.03
C GLU A 343 -11.68 -22.08 -16.79
N ASP A 344 -10.67 -21.78 -15.96
CA ASP A 344 -9.54 -22.66 -15.64
C ASP A 344 -9.75 -23.46 -14.34
N LEU A 345 -10.89 -23.28 -13.67
CA LEU A 345 -11.21 -24.02 -12.45
C LEU A 345 -11.58 -25.48 -12.77
N PRO A 346 -11.07 -26.47 -12.02
CA PRO A 346 -11.44 -27.87 -12.19
C PRO A 346 -12.92 -28.11 -11.85
N GLU A 347 -13.51 -29.17 -12.40
CA GLU A 347 -14.90 -29.57 -12.11
C GLU A 347 -15.20 -29.72 -10.61
N LYS A 348 -14.21 -30.14 -9.81
CA LYS A 348 -14.32 -30.24 -8.34
C LYS A 348 -13.04 -29.76 -7.67
N PHE A 349 -13.15 -28.73 -6.84
CA PHE A 349 -12.03 -28.19 -6.09
C PHE A 349 -12.38 -27.91 -4.62
N ILE A 350 -11.33 -27.88 -3.80
CA ILE A 350 -11.37 -27.45 -2.40
C ILE A 350 -10.57 -26.17 -2.32
N LEU A 351 -11.20 -25.10 -1.85
CA LEU A 351 -10.59 -23.78 -1.75
C LEU A 351 -9.87 -23.62 -0.41
N PHE A 352 -8.61 -23.20 -0.46
CA PHE A 352 -7.79 -22.88 0.72
C PHE A 352 -7.54 -21.38 0.75
N ALA A 353 -7.98 -20.69 1.80
CA ALA A 353 -7.75 -19.27 1.97
C ALA A 353 -7.21 -18.96 3.37
N ARG A 354 -6.46 -17.86 3.51
CA ARG A 354 -6.06 -17.41 4.85
C ARG A 354 -7.23 -16.80 5.60
N ASN A 355 -8.03 -16.02 4.90
CA ASN A 355 -9.28 -15.44 5.35
C ASN A 355 -10.16 -15.27 4.10
N MET A 356 -11.47 -15.28 4.25
CA MET A 356 -12.40 -15.13 3.13
C MET A 356 -13.71 -14.49 3.56
N GLY A 357 -14.14 -13.47 2.80
CA GLY A 357 -15.42 -12.79 3.00
C GLY A 357 -16.61 -13.54 2.39
N PRO A 358 -17.85 -13.35 2.91
CA PRO A 358 -19.05 -13.97 2.34
C PRO A 358 -19.27 -13.63 0.87
N ALA A 359 -18.92 -12.40 0.46
CA ALA A 359 -19.06 -11.99 -0.92
C ALA A 359 -18.07 -12.73 -1.84
N GLU A 360 -16.82 -12.92 -1.41
CA GLU A 360 -15.78 -13.61 -2.19
C GLU A 360 -16.17 -15.06 -2.52
N LEU A 361 -16.87 -15.72 -1.59
CA LEU A 361 -17.41 -17.06 -1.83
C LEU A 361 -18.40 -17.09 -3.01
N LEU A 362 -19.15 -15.99 -3.24
CA LEU A 362 -20.11 -15.87 -4.33
C LEU A 362 -19.44 -15.76 -5.70
N ASP A 363 -18.15 -15.46 -5.76
CA ASP A 363 -17.43 -15.40 -7.03
C ASP A 363 -17.19 -16.79 -7.63
N TYR A 364 -17.30 -17.85 -6.81
CA TYR A 364 -17.11 -19.24 -7.20
C TYR A 364 -18.42 -19.93 -7.58
N ASP A 365 -18.37 -20.83 -8.55
CA ASP A 365 -19.51 -21.67 -8.89
C ASP A 365 -19.77 -22.70 -7.78
N ARG A 366 -20.95 -22.61 -7.17
CA ARG A 366 -21.43 -23.53 -6.12
C ARG A 366 -21.46 -25.00 -6.56
N PHE A 367 -21.52 -25.27 -7.86
CA PHE A 367 -21.54 -26.64 -8.39
C PHE A 367 -20.13 -27.24 -8.53
N GLN A 368 -19.10 -26.39 -8.66
CA GLN A 368 -17.70 -26.82 -8.74
C GLN A 368 -16.99 -26.79 -7.38
N LEU A 369 -17.34 -25.83 -6.53
CA LEU A 369 -16.77 -25.69 -5.19
C LEU A 369 -17.27 -26.80 -4.27
N SER A 370 -16.37 -27.73 -3.92
CA SER A 370 -16.69 -28.90 -3.11
C SER A 370 -16.40 -28.70 -1.62
N GLY A 371 -15.51 -27.79 -1.25
CA GLY A 371 -15.19 -27.49 0.15
C GLY A 371 -14.36 -26.23 0.33
N LEU A 372 -14.34 -25.70 1.55
CA LEU A 372 -13.60 -24.49 1.95
C LEU A 372 -12.77 -24.79 3.20
N VAL A 373 -11.52 -24.35 3.20
CA VAL A 373 -10.58 -24.42 4.32
C VAL A 373 -10.01 -23.03 4.56
N LEU A 374 -10.13 -22.53 5.79
CA LEU A 374 -9.64 -21.20 6.20
C LEU A 374 -8.53 -21.34 7.25
N GLU A 375 -7.47 -20.54 7.15
CA GLU A 375 -6.43 -20.41 8.20
C GLU A 375 -6.94 -19.57 9.38
N GLY A 376 -7.72 -18.52 9.09
CA GLY A 376 -8.36 -17.63 10.03
C GLY A 376 -9.84 -17.46 9.71
N GLY A 377 -10.66 -17.54 10.75
CA GLY A 377 -12.11 -17.38 10.74
C GLY A 377 -12.60 -17.14 12.17
#